data_AF-A0A0W1F0J1-F1
#
_entry.id   AF-A0A0W1F0J1-F1
#
_cell.length_a   1.000
_cell.length_b   1.000
_cell.length_c   1.000
_cell.angle_alpha   90.00
_cell.angle_beta   90.00
_cell.angle_gamma   90.00
#
_symmetry.space_group_name_H-M   'P 1'
#
loop_
_entity.id
_entity.type
_entity.pdbx_description
1 polymer ?
#
loop_
_entity_poly.entity_id
_entity_poly.type
_entity_poly.pdbx_seq_one_letter_code
_entity_poly.pdbx_strand_id
1 'polypeptide(L)'
;MAPDDPEAAFYPDMRDPRVLVSVPHARRAALSALWGLAARLTKLLLDAREPLIGQIKLAWWRDMAAMIARDPGALPKGEPLLAELQETWAGQGGLDALVDAAEAMLLAESDGDRRAASESFGGQLFALSGGGEAGGRRWGLVWGAGVEEGETEARDLLDQAKALDAPSLRVFGRNRPLLMLDRWAGMIASHDGERHLRSEGMLLLRLGLFGR
;
A
#
# COMPACT_ATOMS: atom_id res chain seq x y z
N MET A 1 15.75 1.52 -22.10
CA MET A 1 14.91 1.67 -20.90
C MET A 1 13.71 0.78 -21.12
N ALA A 2 13.83 -0.49 -20.73
CA ALA A 2 12.70 -1.41 -20.82
C ALA A 2 11.59 -0.87 -19.91
N PRO A 3 10.32 -0.90 -20.31
CA PRO A 3 9.26 -0.77 -19.32
C PRO A 3 9.43 -1.98 -18.40
N ASP A 4 9.65 -1.73 -17.11
CA ASP A 4 9.44 -2.74 -16.09
C ASP A 4 8.06 -3.34 -16.36
N ASP A 5 8.04 -4.60 -16.78
CA ASP A 5 6.83 -5.33 -17.12
C ASP A 5 5.91 -5.25 -15.88
N PRO A 6 4.71 -4.67 -15.98
CA PRO A 6 3.78 -4.73 -14.87
C PRO A 6 3.21 -6.15 -14.88
N GLU A 7 3.99 -7.10 -14.38
CA GLU A 7 3.43 -8.28 -13.73
C GLU A 7 2.34 -7.72 -12.81
N ALA A 8 1.08 -7.98 -13.14
CA ALA A 8 -0.04 -7.26 -12.57
C ALA A 8 0.07 -7.37 -11.05
N ALA A 9 0.42 -6.25 -10.39
CA ALA A 9 0.69 -6.26 -8.96
C ALA A 9 -0.44 -7.01 -8.25
N PHE A 10 -0.08 -8.00 -7.43
CA PHE A 10 -1.03 -8.92 -6.80
C PHE A 10 -2.16 -8.16 -6.10
N TYR A 11 -1.83 -7.00 -5.53
CA TYR A 11 -2.72 -6.07 -4.86
C TYR A 11 -2.97 -4.78 -5.69
N PRO A 12 -4.08 -4.06 -5.46
CA PRO A 12 -4.36 -2.78 -6.10
C PRO A 12 -3.30 -1.69 -5.86
N ASP A 13 -2.99 -0.85 -6.84
CA ASP A 13 -2.07 0.28 -6.68
C ASP A 13 -2.72 1.60 -7.13
N MET A 14 -2.58 2.67 -6.33
CA MET A 14 -3.05 4.02 -6.66
C MET A 14 -2.42 4.58 -7.94
N ARG A 15 -1.19 4.15 -8.26
CA ARG A 15 -0.44 4.55 -9.45
C ARG A 15 -0.98 3.90 -10.72
N ASP A 16 -1.86 2.90 -10.61
CA ASP A 16 -2.57 2.34 -11.77
C ASP A 16 -3.34 3.47 -12.49
N PRO A 17 -3.16 3.67 -13.81
CA PRO A 17 -3.79 4.75 -14.55
C PRO A 17 -5.32 4.82 -14.38
N ARG A 18 -5.98 3.67 -14.19
CA ARG A 18 -7.44 3.56 -13.99
C ARG A 18 -7.88 4.17 -12.65
N VAL A 19 -7.00 4.19 -11.65
CA VAL A 19 -7.24 4.79 -10.34
C VAL A 19 -6.71 6.23 -10.31
N LEU A 20 -5.50 6.46 -10.82
CA LEU A 20 -4.81 7.75 -10.81
C LEU A 20 -5.61 8.86 -11.50
N VAL A 21 -6.40 8.52 -12.53
CA VAL A 21 -7.29 9.49 -13.20
C VAL A 21 -8.30 10.13 -12.24
N SER A 22 -8.72 9.38 -11.20
CA SER A 22 -9.65 9.85 -10.16
C SER A 22 -8.96 10.65 -9.05
N VAL A 23 -7.62 10.70 -9.03
CA VAL A 23 -6.84 11.49 -8.09
C VAL A 23 -6.79 12.96 -8.55
N PRO A 24 -7.12 13.93 -7.68
CA PRO A 24 -6.98 15.36 -8.01
C PRO A 24 -5.56 15.69 -8.47
N HIS A 25 -5.42 16.44 -9.57
CA HIS A 25 -4.12 16.73 -10.18
C HIS A 25 -3.08 17.25 -9.17
N ALA A 26 -3.46 18.17 -8.30
CA ALA A 26 -2.59 18.77 -7.29
C ALA A 26 -2.04 17.75 -6.25
N ARG A 27 -2.67 16.58 -6.09
CA ARG A 27 -2.25 15.54 -5.15
C ARG A 27 -1.55 14.36 -5.83
N ARG A 28 -1.51 14.30 -7.17
CA ARG A 28 -0.99 13.13 -7.90
C ARG A 28 0.47 12.87 -7.60
N ALA A 29 1.32 13.89 -7.57
CA ALA A 29 2.74 13.74 -7.26
C ALA A 29 2.95 13.17 -5.85
N ALA A 30 2.36 13.80 -4.82
CA ALA A 30 2.48 13.35 -3.43
C ALA A 30 1.95 11.92 -3.21
N LEU A 31 0.80 11.58 -3.80
CA LEU A 31 0.25 10.22 -3.68
C LEU A 31 1.05 9.20 -4.50
N SER A 32 1.62 9.58 -5.64
CA SER A 32 2.49 8.68 -6.40
C SER A 32 3.78 8.37 -5.63
N ALA A 33 4.39 9.38 -5.00
CA ALA A 33 5.57 9.20 -4.15
C ALA A 33 5.27 8.31 -2.92
N LEU A 34 4.15 8.53 -2.23
CA LEU A 34 3.71 7.71 -1.10
C LEU A 34 3.50 6.24 -1.50
N TRP A 35 2.78 6.00 -2.59
CA TRP A 35 2.53 4.63 -3.07
C TRP A 35 3.78 4.00 -3.68
N GLY A 36 4.72 4.82 -4.18
CA GLY A 36 6.08 4.43 -4.53
C GLY A 36 6.88 3.95 -3.32
N LEU A 37 6.79 4.63 -2.17
CA LEU A 37 7.35 4.17 -0.91
C LEU A 37 6.75 2.83 -0.50
N ALA A 38 5.43 2.69 -0.50
CA ALA A 38 4.77 1.44 -0.16
C ALA A 38 5.26 0.27 -1.04
N ALA A 39 5.37 0.49 -2.35
CA ALA A 39 5.90 -0.51 -3.28
C ALA A 39 7.38 -0.83 -3.02
N ARG A 40 8.20 0.17 -2.69
CA ARG A 40 9.62 -0.04 -2.35
C ARG A 40 9.78 -0.86 -1.08
N LEU A 41 9.00 -0.57 -0.03
CA LEU A 41 8.99 -1.34 1.22
C LEU A 41 8.52 -2.78 0.96
N THR A 42 7.49 -2.96 0.12
CA THR A 42 7.01 -4.29 -0.28
C THR A 42 8.11 -5.09 -0.97
N LYS A 43 8.82 -4.48 -1.93
CA LYS A 43 9.95 -5.13 -2.60
C LYS A 43 11.04 -5.56 -1.62
N LEU A 44 11.31 -4.74 -0.59
CA LEU A 44 12.27 -5.09 0.45
C LEU A 44 11.84 -6.33 1.24
N LEU A 45 10.55 -6.50 1.53
CA LEU A 45 10.02 -7.71 2.18
C LEU A 45 10.22 -8.94 1.30
N LEU A 46 9.81 -8.85 0.03
CA LEU A 46 9.95 -9.95 -0.93
C LEU A 46 11.41 -10.35 -1.19
N ASP A 47 12.34 -9.40 -1.16
CA ASP A 47 13.77 -9.67 -1.38
C ASP A 47 14.50 -10.10 -0.09
N ALA A 48 13.87 -10.00 1.09
CA ALA A 48 14.50 -10.22 2.39
C ALA A 48 14.62 -11.72 2.76
N ARG A 49 15.58 -12.40 2.14
CA ARG A 49 15.90 -13.81 2.48
C ARG A 49 16.48 -13.99 3.87
N GLU A 50 17.15 -12.97 4.39
CA GLU A 50 17.70 -12.93 5.74
C GLU A 50 16.98 -11.81 6.51
N PRO A 51 16.15 -12.13 7.51
CA PRO A 51 15.34 -11.14 8.22
C PRO A 51 16.16 -9.98 8.81
N LEU A 52 17.38 -10.27 9.27
CA LEU A 52 18.29 -9.25 9.81
C LEU A 52 18.70 -8.21 8.76
N ILE A 53 18.96 -8.63 7.52
CA ILE A 53 19.30 -7.72 6.43
C ILE A 53 18.07 -6.85 6.08
N GLY A 54 16.87 -7.44 6.09
CA GLY A 54 15.62 -6.72 5.90
C GLY A 54 15.44 -5.61 6.94
N GLN A 55 15.61 -5.93 8.22
CA GLN A 55 15.51 -4.95 9.32
C GLN A 55 16.52 -3.81 9.18
N ILE A 56 17.78 -4.08 8.82
CA ILE A 56 18.79 -3.03 8.62
C ILE A 56 18.35 -2.06 7.51
N LYS A 57 17.81 -2.57 6.40
CA LYS A 57 17.30 -1.73 5.31
C LYS A 57 16.07 -0.93 5.72
N LEU A 58 15.15 -1.53 6.47
CA LEU A 58 13.95 -0.86 6.97
C LEU A 58 14.30 0.22 8.00
N ALA A 59 15.25 -0.04 8.89
CA ALA A 59 15.77 0.96 9.83
C ALA A 59 16.32 2.20 9.10
N TRP A 60 17.06 1.99 8.02
CA TRP A 60 17.51 3.11 7.19
C TRP A 60 16.32 3.89 6.57
N TRP A 61 15.30 3.20 6.05
CA TRP A 61 14.10 3.88 5.53
C TRP A 61 13.33 4.65 6.60
N ARG A 62 13.27 4.14 7.83
CA ARG A 62 12.68 4.82 8.99
C ARG A 62 13.44 6.11 9.31
N ASP A 63 14.77 6.07 9.32
CA ASP A 63 15.60 7.25 9.53
C ASP A 63 15.38 8.31 8.44
N MET A 64 15.26 7.89 7.18
CA MET A 64 14.97 8.79 6.05
C MET A 64 13.56 9.40 6.18
N ALA A 65 12.55 8.61 6.56
CA ALA A 65 11.19 9.10 6.82
C ALA A 65 11.17 10.13 7.95
N ALA A 66 11.89 9.89 9.05
CA ALA A 66 12.04 10.84 10.14
C ALA A 66 12.77 12.13 9.70
N MET A 67 13.76 12.00 8.82
CA MET A 67 14.51 13.14 8.27
C MET A 67 13.63 13.98 7.32
N ILE A 68 12.81 13.37 6.46
CA ILE A 68 11.82 14.07 5.63
C ILE A 68 10.91 14.96 6.48
N ALA A 69 10.52 14.50 7.66
CA ALA A 69 9.67 15.26 8.58
C ALA A 69 10.42 16.38 9.32
N ARG A 70 11.68 16.17 9.72
CA ARG A 70 12.39 17.05 10.66
C ARG A 70 13.42 17.97 10.00
N ASP A 71 14.20 17.44 9.07
CA ASP A 71 15.25 18.16 8.36
C ASP A 71 15.39 17.63 6.92
N PRO A 72 14.40 17.93 6.05
CA PRO A 72 14.43 17.43 4.69
C PRO A 72 15.66 17.91 3.91
N GLY A 73 16.30 19.03 4.30
CA GLY A 73 17.50 19.56 3.64
C GLY A 73 18.75 18.69 3.84
N ALA A 74 18.78 17.85 4.88
CA ALA A 74 19.90 16.96 5.20
C ALA A 74 19.83 15.60 4.49
N LEU A 75 18.78 15.32 3.70
CA LEU A 75 18.61 14.03 3.04
C LEU A 75 19.78 13.70 2.10
N PRO A 76 20.25 12.43 2.09
CA PRO A 76 21.29 12.00 1.18
C PRO A 76 20.81 12.14 -0.27
N LYS A 77 21.69 12.64 -1.14
CA LYS A 77 21.42 12.76 -2.57
C LYS A 77 21.67 11.42 -3.26
N GLY A 78 20.87 11.12 -4.28
CA GLY A 78 21.13 9.98 -5.19
C GLY A 78 20.04 8.91 -5.20
N GLU A 79 19.08 8.93 -4.27
CA GLU A 79 17.91 8.05 -4.32
C GLU A 79 16.70 8.79 -4.91
N PRO A 80 16.21 8.41 -6.12
CA PRO A 80 15.15 9.16 -6.80
C PRO A 80 13.85 9.25 -6.00
N LEU A 81 13.44 8.16 -5.35
CA LEU A 81 12.22 8.14 -4.55
C LEU A 81 12.32 9.05 -3.32
N LEU A 82 13.50 9.16 -2.71
CA LEU A 82 13.70 10.11 -1.60
C LEU A 82 13.60 11.56 -2.08
N ALA A 83 14.07 11.88 -3.28
CA ALA A 83 13.91 13.21 -3.85
C ALA A 83 12.43 13.54 -4.09
N GLU A 84 11.64 12.60 -4.64
CA GLU A 84 10.20 12.79 -4.82
C GLU A 84 9.45 12.96 -3.49
N LEU A 85 9.80 12.16 -2.47
CA LEU A 85 9.25 12.29 -1.13
C LEU A 85 9.68 13.60 -0.47
N GLN A 86 10.92 14.04 -0.64
CA GLN A 86 11.39 15.33 -0.14
C GLN A 86 10.58 16.48 -0.76
N GLU A 87 10.35 16.46 -2.07
CA GLU A 87 9.60 17.51 -2.76
C GLU A 87 8.12 17.59 -2.35
N THR A 88 7.52 16.44 -2.01
CA THR A 88 6.05 16.34 -1.84
C THR A 88 5.59 16.10 -0.40
N TRP A 89 6.47 15.60 0.46
CA TRP A 89 6.20 15.24 1.87
C TRP A 89 7.13 15.94 2.87
N ALA A 90 7.99 16.87 2.46
CA ALA A 90 8.83 17.63 3.39
C ALA A 90 8.00 18.26 4.53
N GLY A 91 8.47 18.06 5.76
CA GLY A 91 7.82 18.56 6.97
C GLY A 91 6.57 17.78 7.39
N GLN A 92 6.17 16.75 6.64
CA GLN A 92 5.04 15.87 6.99
C GLN A 92 5.57 14.64 7.75
N GLY A 93 4.90 14.28 8.84
CA GLY A 93 5.19 13.06 9.61
C GLY A 93 4.37 11.85 9.16
N GLY A 94 4.61 10.69 9.78
CA GLY A 94 3.80 9.48 9.62
C GLY A 94 4.29 8.51 8.55
N LEU A 95 5.26 8.89 7.71
CA LEU A 95 5.89 7.95 6.77
C LEU A 95 6.64 6.83 7.50
N ASP A 96 7.15 7.11 8.69
CA ASP A 96 7.80 6.15 9.60
C ASP A 96 6.83 5.05 10.06
N ALA A 97 5.56 5.39 10.33
CA ALA A 97 4.56 4.40 10.71
C ALA A 97 4.29 3.36 9.61
N LEU A 98 4.44 3.74 8.34
CA LEU A 98 4.35 2.80 7.22
C LEU A 98 5.56 1.84 7.19
N VAL A 99 6.76 2.35 7.54
CA VAL A 99 7.96 1.52 7.67
C VAL A 99 7.85 0.57 8.86
N ASP A 100 7.31 1.04 9.98
CA ASP A 100 7.06 0.21 11.18
C ASP A 100 6.09 -0.94 10.88
N ALA A 101 5.03 -0.68 10.13
CA ALA A 101 4.09 -1.72 9.72
C ALA A 101 4.72 -2.76 8.76
N ALA A 102 5.63 -2.33 7.87
CA ALA A 102 6.39 -3.25 7.02
C ALA A 102 7.37 -4.11 7.85
N GLU A 103 8.06 -3.52 8.82
CA GLU A 103 8.94 -4.27 9.73
C GLU A 103 8.17 -5.26 10.59
N ALA A 104 6.98 -4.88 11.07
CA ALA A 104 6.08 -5.79 11.78
C ALA A 104 5.70 -7.01 10.93
N MET A 105 5.48 -6.81 9.61
CA MET A 105 5.21 -7.91 8.69
C MET A 105 6.44 -8.81 8.50
N LEU A 106 7.63 -8.22 8.35
CA LEU A 106 8.89 -8.96 8.24
C LEU A 106 9.17 -9.86 9.47
N LEU A 107 8.70 -9.43 10.64
CA LEU A 107 8.91 -10.07 11.94
C LEU A 107 7.74 -10.94 12.39
N ALA A 108 6.68 -11.06 11.60
CA ALA A 108 5.48 -11.78 12.01
C ALA A 108 5.74 -13.29 12.10
N GLU A 109 5.58 -13.85 13.31
CA GLU A 109 5.78 -15.28 13.54
C GLU A 109 4.45 -16.06 13.57
N SER A 110 3.35 -15.40 13.94
CA SER A 110 2.02 -15.98 14.03
C SER A 110 1.05 -15.40 13.00
N ASP A 111 -0.04 -16.12 12.72
CA ASP A 111 -1.11 -15.65 11.82
C ASP A 111 -1.78 -14.38 12.35
N GLY A 112 -1.85 -14.25 13.67
CA GLY A 112 -2.32 -13.03 14.33
C GLY A 112 -1.42 -11.83 14.06
N ASP A 113 -0.11 -12.02 14.10
CA ASP A 113 0.87 -10.96 13.82
C ASP A 113 0.85 -10.56 12.35
N ARG A 114 0.80 -11.54 11.42
CA ARG A 114 0.69 -11.30 9.97
C ARG A 114 -0.55 -10.48 9.64
N ARG A 115 -1.69 -10.87 10.23
CA ARG A 115 -2.95 -10.13 10.08
C ARG A 115 -2.82 -8.71 10.61
N ALA A 116 -2.32 -8.54 11.83
CA ALA A 116 -2.21 -7.21 12.46
C ALA A 116 -1.27 -6.29 11.67
N ALA A 117 -0.12 -6.81 11.22
CA ALA A 117 0.84 -6.08 10.39
C ALA A 117 0.24 -5.70 9.03
N SER A 118 -0.46 -6.63 8.38
CA SER A 118 -1.18 -6.40 7.11
C SER A 118 -2.24 -5.31 7.23
N GLU A 119 -3.12 -5.41 8.23
CA GLU A 119 -4.15 -4.39 8.48
C GLU A 119 -3.53 -3.03 8.83
N SER A 120 -2.43 -3.02 9.59
CA SER A 120 -1.69 -1.80 9.95
C SER A 120 -1.09 -1.14 8.71
N PHE A 121 -0.38 -1.89 7.86
CA PHE A 121 0.27 -1.34 6.67
C PHE A 121 -0.75 -0.71 5.70
N GLY A 122 -1.83 -1.44 5.41
CA GLY A 122 -2.93 -0.90 4.60
C GLY A 122 -3.64 0.29 5.25
N GLY A 123 -3.84 0.23 6.57
CA GLY A 123 -4.45 1.31 7.34
C GLY A 123 -3.64 2.60 7.28
N GLN A 124 -2.34 2.54 7.57
CA GLN A 124 -1.43 3.68 7.51
C GLN A 124 -1.36 4.26 6.09
N LEU A 125 -1.25 3.41 5.07
CA LEU A 125 -1.22 3.86 3.68
C LEU A 125 -2.49 4.62 3.28
N PHE A 126 -3.66 4.14 3.71
CA PHE A 126 -4.94 4.80 3.44
C PHE A 126 -5.10 6.10 4.24
N ALA A 127 -4.65 6.14 5.49
CA ALA A 127 -4.66 7.33 6.32
C ALA A 127 -3.77 8.44 5.74
N LEU A 128 -2.53 8.11 5.39
CA LEU A 128 -1.58 9.02 4.72
C LEU A 128 -2.12 9.48 3.35
N SER A 129 -2.90 8.63 2.66
CA SER A 129 -3.56 9.00 1.42
C SER A 129 -4.78 9.94 1.62
N GLY A 130 -5.16 10.25 2.85
CA GLY A 130 -6.27 11.14 3.22
C GLY A 130 -7.62 10.44 3.42
N GLY A 131 -7.61 9.14 3.70
CA GLY A 131 -8.76 8.38 4.21
C GLY A 131 -8.62 8.08 5.70
N GLY A 132 -9.39 7.12 6.20
CA GLY A 132 -9.22 6.54 7.53
C GLY A 132 -8.63 5.12 7.46
N GLU A 133 -7.90 4.73 8.50
CA GLU A 133 -7.21 3.44 8.58
C GLU A 133 -8.14 2.24 8.34
N ALA A 134 -9.37 2.30 8.87
CA ALA A 134 -10.36 1.25 8.68
C ALA A 134 -10.69 0.97 7.19
N GLY A 135 -10.49 1.96 6.30
CA GLY A 135 -10.72 1.80 4.86
C GLY A 135 -9.61 1.03 4.16
N GLY A 136 -8.42 0.95 4.77
CA GLY A 136 -7.25 0.25 4.23
C GLY A 136 -7.10 -1.18 4.68
N ARG A 137 -7.88 -1.66 5.67
CA ARG A 137 -7.73 -3.01 6.23
C ARG A 137 -7.85 -4.12 5.20
N ARG A 138 -8.89 -4.08 4.36
CA ARG A 138 -9.08 -5.08 3.30
C ARG A 138 -7.94 -5.06 2.30
N TRP A 139 -7.53 -3.87 1.87
CA TRP A 139 -6.41 -3.71 0.96
C TRP A 139 -5.11 -4.27 1.58
N GLY A 140 -4.89 -3.98 2.87
CA GLY A 140 -3.74 -4.47 3.64
C GLY A 140 -3.67 -5.99 3.72
N LEU A 141 -4.80 -6.67 3.94
CA LEU A 141 -4.85 -8.14 3.94
C LEU A 141 -4.54 -8.74 2.56
N VAL A 142 -5.04 -8.14 1.47
CA VAL A 142 -4.68 -8.57 0.10
C VAL A 142 -3.21 -8.28 -0.21
N TRP A 143 -2.67 -7.16 0.28
CA TRP A 143 -1.24 -6.89 0.19
C TRP A 143 -0.42 -7.94 0.95
N GLY A 144 -0.82 -8.25 2.19
CA GLY A 144 -0.20 -9.27 3.04
C GLY A 144 -0.12 -10.63 2.35
N ALA A 145 -1.23 -11.09 1.78
CA ALA A 145 -1.26 -12.33 1.01
C ALA A 145 -0.31 -12.33 -0.20
N GLY A 146 -0.01 -11.16 -0.77
CA GLY A 146 0.93 -11.03 -1.89
C GLY A 146 2.40 -10.96 -1.48
N VAL A 147 2.70 -10.81 -0.19
CA VAL A 147 4.08 -10.79 0.34
C VAL A 147 4.43 -12.03 1.15
N GLU A 148 3.45 -12.83 1.52
CA GLU A 148 3.66 -14.15 2.14
C GLU A 148 4.18 -15.17 1.12
N GLU A 149 5.19 -15.94 1.50
CA GLU A 149 5.69 -17.05 0.69
C GLU A 149 4.85 -18.33 0.88
N GLY A 150 4.19 -18.47 2.04
CA GLY A 150 3.38 -19.63 2.40
C GLY A 150 1.98 -19.56 1.78
N GLU A 151 1.60 -20.60 1.04
CA GLU A 151 0.29 -20.66 0.37
C GLU A 151 -0.88 -20.67 1.38
N THR A 152 -0.70 -21.34 2.53
CA THR A 152 -1.73 -21.42 3.58
C THR A 152 -1.94 -20.05 4.23
N GLU A 153 -0.85 -19.38 4.60
CA GLU A 153 -0.85 -18.08 5.25
C GLU A 153 -1.43 -17.00 4.31
N ALA A 154 -1.05 -17.04 3.02
CA ALA A 154 -1.62 -16.18 1.99
C ALA A 154 -3.14 -16.42 1.82
N ARG A 155 -3.57 -17.68 1.80
CA ARG A 155 -4.98 -18.07 1.70
C ARG A 155 -5.79 -17.55 2.89
N ASP A 156 -5.26 -17.70 4.10
CA ASP A 156 -5.91 -17.24 5.33
C ASP A 156 -6.09 -15.71 5.34
N LEU A 157 -5.11 -14.95 4.84
CA LEU A 157 -5.22 -13.49 4.70
C LEU A 157 -6.30 -13.10 3.67
N LEU A 158 -6.41 -13.82 2.55
CA LEU A 158 -7.45 -13.60 1.55
C LEU A 158 -8.84 -13.93 2.09
N ASP A 159 -9.01 -15.02 2.82
CA ASP A 159 -10.27 -15.40 3.44
C ASP A 159 -10.70 -14.37 4.50
N GLN A 160 -9.75 -13.82 5.27
CA GLN A 160 -10.00 -12.71 6.18
C GLN A 160 -10.41 -11.44 5.43
N ALA A 161 -9.76 -11.11 4.30
CA ALA A 161 -10.12 -9.96 3.47
C ALA A 161 -11.54 -10.08 2.89
N LYS A 162 -11.93 -11.30 2.50
CA LYS A 162 -13.26 -11.67 1.98
C LYS A 162 -14.34 -11.59 3.06
N ALA A 163 -14.02 -11.95 4.29
CA ALA A 163 -14.92 -11.90 5.43
C ALA A 163 -15.16 -10.49 5.98
N LEU A 164 -14.31 -9.50 5.63
CA LEU A 164 -14.49 -8.12 6.07
C LEU A 164 -15.71 -7.46 5.42
N ASP A 165 -16.57 -6.90 6.26
CA ASP A 165 -17.66 -6.04 5.81
C ASP A 165 -17.17 -4.84 5.00
N ALA A 166 -17.99 -4.39 4.07
CA ALA A 166 -17.73 -3.16 3.32
C ALA A 166 -17.65 -1.96 4.28
N PRO A 167 -16.50 -1.26 4.37
CA PRO A 167 -16.40 -0.07 5.20
C PRO A 167 -17.35 1.03 4.71
N SER A 168 -17.84 1.84 5.66
CA SER A 168 -18.67 3.01 5.38
C SER A 168 -17.97 3.97 4.43
N LEU A 169 -18.73 4.55 3.50
CA LEU A 169 -18.22 5.57 2.57
C LEU A 169 -17.58 6.77 3.27
N ARG A 170 -17.96 7.06 4.53
CA ARG A 170 -17.38 8.15 5.32
C ARG A 170 -15.91 7.93 5.64
N VAL A 171 -15.49 6.66 5.80
CA VAL A 171 -14.10 6.30 6.12
C VAL A 171 -13.15 6.71 5.00
N PHE A 172 -13.64 6.78 3.76
CA PHE A 172 -12.82 7.23 2.63
C PHE A 172 -12.75 8.76 2.50
N GLY A 173 -13.44 9.55 3.33
CA GLY A 173 -13.29 11.02 3.31
C GLY A 173 -13.61 11.69 1.97
N ARG A 174 -14.53 11.12 1.17
CA ARG A 174 -14.80 11.51 -0.25
C ARG A 174 -13.63 11.28 -1.21
N ASN A 175 -12.62 10.54 -0.80
CA ASN A 175 -11.49 10.10 -1.61
C ASN A 175 -11.88 8.89 -2.46
N ARG A 176 -12.44 9.17 -3.64
CA ARG A 176 -12.89 8.14 -4.60
C ARG A 176 -11.80 7.12 -4.96
N PRO A 177 -10.53 7.52 -5.21
CA PRO A 177 -9.45 6.56 -5.42
C PRO A 177 -9.31 5.50 -4.32
N LEU A 178 -9.40 5.88 -3.04
CA LEU A 178 -9.31 4.92 -1.93
C LEU A 178 -10.50 3.96 -1.89
N LEU A 179 -11.70 4.45 -2.18
CA LEU A 179 -12.87 3.57 -2.35
C LEU A 179 -12.65 2.58 -3.51
N MET A 180 -12.08 3.02 -4.63
CA MET A 180 -11.78 2.15 -5.77
C MET A 180 -10.81 1.04 -5.38
N LEU A 181 -9.75 1.37 -4.64
CA LEU A 181 -8.75 0.40 -4.18
C LEU A 181 -9.33 -0.61 -3.17
N ASP A 182 -10.15 -0.17 -2.20
CA ASP A 182 -10.82 -1.09 -1.25
C ASP A 182 -11.76 -2.07 -1.96
N ARG A 183 -12.54 -1.58 -2.93
CA ARG A 183 -13.49 -2.42 -3.69
C ARG A 183 -12.76 -3.36 -4.64
N TRP A 184 -11.67 -2.91 -5.24
CA TRP A 184 -10.82 -3.74 -6.08
C TRP A 184 -10.14 -4.84 -5.27
N ALA A 185 -9.61 -4.52 -4.08
CA ALA A 185 -9.07 -5.51 -3.15
C ALA A 185 -10.13 -6.56 -2.77
N GLY A 186 -11.37 -6.14 -2.49
CA GLY A 186 -12.46 -7.08 -2.21
C GLY A 186 -12.84 -7.97 -3.38
N MET A 187 -12.76 -7.45 -4.61
CA MET A 187 -12.94 -8.28 -5.81
C MET A 187 -11.84 -9.33 -5.92
N ILE A 188 -10.57 -8.96 -5.72
CA ILE A 188 -9.44 -9.91 -5.74
C ILE A 188 -9.61 -10.99 -4.66
N ALA A 189 -9.90 -10.58 -3.42
CA ALA A 189 -10.14 -11.52 -2.32
C ALA A 189 -11.33 -12.47 -2.57
N SER A 190 -12.41 -11.99 -3.21
CA SER A 190 -13.56 -12.84 -3.54
C SER A 190 -13.28 -13.91 -4.60
N HIS A 191 -12.22 -13.73 -5.39
CA HIS A 191 -11.70 -14.69 -6.36
C HIS A 191 -10.40 -15.33 -5.85
N ASP A 192 -10.20 -15.33 -4.53
CA ASP A 192 -9.08 -15.98 -3.86
C ASP A 192 -7.70 -15.57 -4.42
N GLY A 193 -7.55 -14.30 -4.79
CA GLY A 193 -6.30 -13.74 -5.34
C GLY A 193 -6.22 -13.77 -6.87
N GLU A 194 -7.09 -14.51 -7.56
CA GLU A 194 -7.08 -14.58 -9.02
C GLU A 194 -7.41 -13.24 -9.67
N ARG A 195 -6.66 -12.90 -10.73
CA ARG A 195 -6.80 -11.62 -11.45
C ARG A 195 -7.74 -11.76 -12.63
N HIS A 196 -8.79 -10.95 -12.62
CA HIS A 196 -9.81 -10.91 -13.67
C HIS A 196 -9.86 -9.51 -14.30
N LEU A 197 -8.85 -9.19 -15.12
CA LEU A 197 -8.60 -7.84 -15.64
C LEU A 197 -9.83 -7.14 -16.25
N ARG A 198 -10.72 -7.89 -16.92
CA ARG A 198 -11.96 -7.36 -17.52
C ARG A 198 -12.98 -6.93 -16.47
N SER A 199 -13.29 -7.79 -15.48
CA SER A 199 -14.26 -7.46 -14.43
C SER A 199 -13.73 -6.38 -13.51
N GLU A 200 -12.44 -6.42 -13.20
CA GLU A 200 -11.73 -5.38 -12.44
C GLU A 200 -11.80 -4.02 -13.17
N GLY A 201 -11.52 -3.99 -14.47
CA GLY A 201 -11.63 -2.76 -15.27
C GLY A 201 -13.04 -2.18 -15.27
N MET A 202 -14.07 -3.03 -15.42
CA MET A 202 -15.48 -2.60 -15.37
C MET A 202 -15.87 -2.07 -13.99
N LEU A 203 -15.40 -2.71 -12.90
CA LEU A 203 -15.60 -2.24 -11.54
C LEU A 203 -15.01 -0.83 -11.36
N LEU A 204 -13.74 -0.65 -11.72
CA LEU A 204 -13.04 0.63 -11.58
C LEU A 204 -13.69 1.73 -12.41
N LEU A 205 -14.14 1.44 -13.64
CA LEU A 205 -14.89 2.38 -14.46
C LEU A 205 -16.19 2.82 -13.79
N ARG A 206 -16.98 1.87 -13.29
CA ARG A 206 -18.26 2.14 -12.62
C ARG A 206 -18.06 3.00 -11.37
N LEU A 207 -17.08 2.68 -10.54
CA LEU A 207 -16.75 3.44 -9.34
C LEU A 207 -16.16 4.82 -9.66
N GLY A 208 -15.32 4.91 -10.69
CA GLY A 208 -14.73 6.16 -11.18
C GLY A 208 -15.79 7.18 -11.63
N LEU A 209 -16.79 6.71 -12.39
CA LEU A 209 -17.87 7.54 -12.93
C LEU A 209 -18.95 7.86 -11.89
N PHE A 210 -19.44 6.84 -11.15
CA PHE A 210 -20.66 6.97 -10.34
C PHE A 210 -20.41 7.01 -8.84
N GLY A 211 -19.20 6.64 -8.38
CA GLY A 211 -18.86 6.57 -6.95
C GLY A 211 -19.59 5.47 -6.17
N ARG A 212 -20.22 4.51 -6.85
CA ARG A 212 -20.94 3.38 -6.25
C ARG A 212 -20.96 2.19 -7.18
#